data_AF-A0A916E1U8-F1
#
_entry.id   AF-A0A916E1U8-F1
#
_cell.length_a   1.000
_cell.length_b   1.000
_cell.length_c   1.000
_cell.angle_alpha   90.00
_cell.angle_beta   90.00
_cell.angle_gamma   90.00
#
_symmetry.space_group_name_H-M   'P 1'
#
loop_
_entity.id
_entity.type
_entity.pdbx_description
1 polymer ?
#
loop_
_entity_poly.entity_id
_entity_poly.type
_entity_poly.pdbx_seq_one_letter_code
_entity_poly.pdbx_strand_id
1 'polypeptide(L)'
;MNDTKNSIARVEEIFSIPYDTSRWDYSQFTNPYEFQWKVGITPFSNWQFVVGVWATYFVTIVSLKYIMSFRAPFSMRYITAIHNLFLCIVSAVMCGYAIIDVIRRYQEHGIGECFCTSDSSLAKGRISYVTYIYYLSKFDELFDTVILVLKKKSIIFLHWYHHAIVILMVWSWLEDSIMYASIGMIANTLVHVFMYYYYFSASLGRSVWFKKYITTGQIVQFTISFILAIPYLYFHFTNNCQLEMTFNLNCRRRLDQLFLYRNVKTSQVLVTIGRHIQGKNLKQIDEALRPFKLRKDHWTPFIAISGFTSYSLVMATNNILLNKIQNRPKSPEYYKMEKRLRIHKDMDLVETSVLGLCQSLQQLVVRKMISEEENNLLKIYWERMAMMDLPKEKLGLDWPKFVQHEKLELKRDRLFMNNEFKRIKKSLAERKDRKDVKFKRSIYDKKKEEKENRVNQANQAGNTSDINQTK
;
A
#
# COMPACT_ATOMS: atom_id res chain seq x y z
N MET A 1 15.47 -11.65 -7.63
CA MET A 1 14.49 -12.77 -7.63
C MET A 1 14.49 -13.57 -6.31
N ASN A 2 15.56 -13.53 -5.51
CA ASN A 2 15.65 -14.18 -4.20
C ASN A 2 14.81 -13.48 -3.10
N ASP A 3 14.79 -12.15 -3.03
CA ASP A 3 14.02 -11.41 -2.00
C ASP A 3 12.48 -11.58 -2.12
N THR A 4 11.98 -11.90 -3.32
CA THR A 4 10.54 -12.06 -3.56
C THR A 4 10.02 -13.44 -3.16
N LYS A 5 10.87 -14.48 -3.26
CA LYS A 5 10.54 -15.78 -2.68
C LYS A 5 10.60 -15.71 -1.16
N ASN A 6 11.57 -14.97 -0.62
CA ASN A 6 11.77 -14.82 0.83
C ASN A 6 10.60 -14.08 1.49
N SER A 7 10.11 -12.97 0.92
CA SER A 7 8.99 -12.20 1.51
C SER A 7 7.63 -12.90 1.46
N ILE A 8 7.28 -13.57 0.35
CA ILE A 8 6.03 -14.36 0.29
C ILE A 8 6.12 -15.58 1.20
N ALA A 9 7.28 -16.26 1.21
CA ALA A 9 7.51 -17.37 2.13
C ALA A 9 7.42 -16.93 3.59
N ARG A 10 7.99 -15.77 3.96
CA ARG A 10 7.94 -15.24 5.33
C ARG A 10 6.52 -14.90 5.76
N VAL A 11 5.68 -14.37 4.88
CA VAL A 11 4.26 -14.10 5.20
C VAL A 11 3.47 -15.39 5.36
N GLU A 12 3.63 -16.34 4.42
CA GLU A 12 3.00 -17.65 4.53
C GLU A 12 3.47 -18.39 5.79
N GLU A 13 4.75 -18.24 6.15
CA GLU A 13 5.35 -18.75 7.38
C GLU A 13 4.68 -18.13 8.61
N ILE A 14 4.61 -16.80 8.72
CA ILE A 14 3.96 -16.08 9.84
C ILE A 14 2.52 -16.53 10.03
N PHE A 15 1.75 -16.64 8.94
CA PHE A 15 0.35 -17.09 9.02
C PHE A 15 0.21 -18.59 9.33
N SER A 16 1.23 -19.39 9.02
CA SER A 16 1.29 -20.82 9.34
C SER A 16 1.72 -21.13 10.77
N ILE A 17 2.30 -20.16 11.51
CA ILE A 17 2.72 -20.36 12.90
C ILE A 17 1.48 -20.71 13.75
N PRO A 18 1.47 -21.88 14.42
CA PRO A 18 0.36 -22.27 15.27
C PRO A 18 0.23 -21.34 16.47
N TYR A 19 -1.01 -21.13 16.91
CA TYR A 19 -1.27 -20.41 18.15
C TYR A 19 -0.95 -21.33 19.34
N ASP A 20 0.24 -21.19 19.88
CA ASP A 20 0.75 -21.97 21.03
C ASP A 20 1.38 -21.02 22.05
N THR A 21 0.69 -20.83 23.18
CA THR A 21 1.13 -19.95 24.25
C THR A 21 2.24 -20.55 25.12
N SER A 22 2.47 -21.86 25.08
CA SER A 22 3.55 -22.49 25.87
C SER A 22 4.95 -22.11 25.38
N ARG A 23 5.03 -21.62 24.14
CA ARG A 23 6.28 -21.14 23.52
C ARG A 23 6.58 -19.69 23.85
N TRP A 24 5.70 -19.02 24.60
CA TRP A 24 5.88 -17.61 24.94
C TRP A 24 7.01 -17.42 25.93
N ASP A 25 7.96 -16.57 25.55
CA ASP A 25 9.09 -16.21 26.40
C ASP A 25 8.76 -14.95 27.21
N TYR A 26 8.33 -15.16 28.45
CA TYR A 26 8.02 -14.08 29.38
C TYR A 26 9.27 -13.36 29.92
N SER A 27 10.48 -13.91 29.72
CA SER A 27 11.71 -13.22 30.14
C SER A 27 11.91 -11.91 29.35
N GLN A 28 11.34 -11.84 28.13
CA GLN A 28 11.37 -10.65 27.27
C GLN A 28 10.73 -9.41 27.90
N PHE A 29 9.91 -9.54 28.95
CA PHE A 29 9.38 -8.41 29.72
C PHE A 29 10.41 -7.74 30.63
N THR A 30 11.53 -8.40 30.93
CA THR A 30 12.48 -7.94 31.96
C THR A 30 13.82 -7.48 31.41
N ASN A 31 14.16 -7.84 30.17
CA ASN A 31 15.43 -7.45 29.53
C ASN A 31 15.19 -6.57 28.28
N PRO A 32 15.13 -5.23 28.44
CA PRO A 32 14.94 -4.31 27.32
C PRO A 32 16.08 -4.30 26.29
N TYR A 33 17.32 -4.62 26.71
CA TYR A 33 18.51 -4.45 25.87
C TYR A 33 18.70 -5.59 24.87
N GLU A 34 18.25 -6.79 25.22
CA GLU A 34 18.31 -7.98 24.36
C GLU A 34 16.99 -8.29 23.66
N PHE A 35 15.99 -7.41 23.81
CA PHE A 35 14.67 -7.63 23.26
C PHE A 35 14.71 -7.76 21.74
N GLN A 36 14.06 -8.81 21.23
CA GLN A 36 13.81 -9.02 19.82
C GLN A 36 12.40 -9.55 19.62
N TRP A 37 11.63 -8.86 18.79
CA TRP A 37 10.31 -9.31 18.35
C TRP A 37 10.42 -10.61 17.55
N LYS A 38 9.68 -11.65 17.96
CA LYS A 38 9.60 -12.94 17.28
C LYS A 38 8.17 -13.48 17.34
N VAL A 39 7.51 -13.63 16.20
CA VAL A 39 6.14 -14.18 16.15
C VAL A 39 6.09 -15.60 16.71
N GLY A 40 5.13 -15.85 17.61
CA GLY A 40 4.95 -17.14 18.27
C GLY A 40 5.84 -17.39 19.49
N ILE A 41 6.84 -16.52 19.73
CA ILE A 41 7.71 -16.57 20.92
C ILE A 41 7.46 -15.34 21.79
N THR A 42 7.40 -14.15 21.21
CA THR A 42 7.06 -12.95 21.96
C THR A 42 5.60 -13.04 22.40
N PRO A 43 5.29 -12.80 23.68
CA PRO A 43 3.91 -12.82 24.15
C PRO A 43 3.03 -11.88 23.32
N PHE A 44 1.82 -12.32 22.99
CA PHE A 44 0.84 -11.55 22.19
C PHE A 44 1.26 -11.21 20.75
N SER A 45 2.28 -11.88 20.21
CA SER A 45 2.78 -11.63 18.84
C SER A 45 2.03 -12.39 17.74
N ASN A 46 1.28 -13.44 18.06
CA ASN A 46 0.55 -14.21 17.07
C ASN A 46 -0.57 -13.39 16.41
N TRP A 47 -0.71 -13.49 15.09
CA TRP A 47 -1.80 -12.81 14.36
C TRP A 47 -3.19 -13.28 14.83
N GLN A 48 -3.31 -14.55 15.23
CA GLN A 48 -4.54 -15.12 15.79
C GLN A 48 -4.96 -14.39 17.06
N PHE A 49 -3.99 -13.96 17.89
CA PHE A 49 -4.26 -13.19 19.10
C PHE A 49 -4.88 -11.83 18.76
N VAL A 50 -4.31 -11.10 17.79
CA VAL A 50 -4.84 -9.80 17.35
C VAL A 50 -6.28 -9.91 16.84
N VAL A 51 -6.57 -10.93 16.03
CA VAL A 51 -7.93 -11.21 15.54
C VAL A 51 -8.87 -11.56 16.70
N GLY A 52 -8.40 -12.35 17.67
CA GLY A 52 -9.13 -12.68 18.89
C GLY A 52 -9.47 -11.46 19.73
N VAL A 53 -8.51 -10.53 19.90
CA VAL A 53 -8.73 -9.25 20.58
C VAL A 53 -9.79 -8.42 19.88
N TRP A 54 -9.75 -8.31 18.55
CA TRP A 54 -10.78 -7.60 17.79
C TRP A 54 -12.17 -8.21 17.99
N ALA A 55 -12.29 -9.53 17.83
CA ALA A 55 -13.55 -10.22 18.04
C ALA A 55 -14.08 -9.96 19.46
N THR A 56 -13.22 -10.09 20.47
CA THR A 56 -13.55 -9.85 21.88
C THR A 56 -13.96 -8.40 22.12
N TYR A 57 -13.24 -7.43 21.56
CA TYR A 57 -13.53 -6.00 21.68
C TYR A 57 -14.93 -5.67 21.12
N PHE A 58 -15.24 -6.12 19.90
CA PHE A 58 -16.55 -5.87 19.29
C PHE A 58 -17.69 -6.56 20.04
N VAL A 59 -17.51 -7.83 20.42
CA VAL A 59 -18.50 -8.57 21.21
C VAL A 59 -18.73 -7.89 22.56
N THR A 60 -17.66 -7.44 23.22
CA THR A 60 -17.75 -6.73 24.51
C THR A 60 -18.52 -5.43 24.36
N ILE A 61 -18.23 -4.61 23.35
CA ILE A 61 -18.94 -3.33 23.14
C ILE A 61 -20.43 -3.58 22.89
N VAL A 62 -20.78 -4.54 22.02
CA VAL A 62 -22.17 -4.82 21.68
C VAL A 62 -22.92 -5.37 22.90
N SER A 63 -22.35 -6.37 23.57
CA SER A 63 -22.95 -7.00 24.74
C SER A 63 -23.11 -6.01 25.89
N LEU A 64 -22.09 -5.20 26.17
CA LEU A 64 -22.12 -4.23 27.25
C LEU A 64 -23.09 -3.09 26.96
N LYS A 65 -23.19 -2.62 25.71
CA LYS A 65 -24.22 -1.63 25.32
C LYS A 65 -25.63 -2.18 25.52
N TYR A 66 -25.86 -3.45 25.17
CA TYR A 66 -27.15 -4.11 25.39
C TYR A 66 -27.48 -4.21 26.89
N ILE A 67 -26.55 -4.70 27.72
CA ILE A 67 -26.74 -4.79 29.18
C ILE A 67 -26.99 -3.40 29.79
N MET A 68 -26.21 -2.40 29.39
CA MET A 68 -26.35 -1.03 29.87
C MET A 68 -27.66 -0.37 29.43
N SER A 69 -28.34 -0.86 28.38
CA SER A 69 -29.64 -0.33 27.98
C SER A 69 -30.69 -0.49 29.09
N PHE A 70 -30.55 -1.52 29.93
CA PHE A 70 -31.44 -1.82 31.05
C PHE A 70 -30.97 -1.27 32.41
N ARG A 71 -29.83 -0.57 32.48
CA ARG A 71 -29.23 -0.11 33.75
C ARG A 71 -28.98 1.41 33.78
N ALA A 72 -28.85 2.00 34.96
CA ALA A 72 -28.39 3.38 35.12
C ALA A 72 -26.87 3.50 34.82
N PRO A 73 -26.35 4.69 34.45
CA PRO A 73 -24.92 4.90 34.24
C PRO A 73 -24.12 4.71 35.55
N PHE A 74 -22.96 4.07 35.48
CA PHE A 74 -22.10 3.86 36.64
C PHE A 74 -21.27 5.10 36.99
N SER A 75 -21.19 5.42 38.29
CA SER A 75 -20.22 6.39 38.83
C SER A 75 -18.90 5.70 39.14
N MET A 76 -17.94 5.77 38.21
CA MET A 76 -16.63 5.10 38.33
C MET A 76 -15.48 6.10 38.39
N ARG A 77 -15.67 7.19 39.16
CA ARG A 77 -14.74 8.33 39.21
C ARG A 77 -13.30 7.91 39.51
N TYR A 78 -13.10 7.14 40.58
CA TYR A 78 -11.77 6.72 41.03
C TYR A 78 -11.12 5.70 40.09
N ILE A 79 -11.88 4.72 39.60
CA ILE A 79 -11.41 3.74 38.62
C ILE A 79 -10.94 4.46 37.35
N THR A 80 -11.75 5.40 36.85
CA THR A 80 -11.39 6.22 35.68
C THR A 80 -10.15 7.07 35.95
N ALA A 81 -10.03 7.65 37.15
CA ALA A 81 -8.85 8.44 37.52
C ALA A 81 -7.58 7.58 37.55
N ILE A 82 -7.60 6.42 38.22
CA ILE A 82 -6.44 5.51 38.32
C ILE A 82 -6.01 5.03 36.93
N HIS A 83 -6.97 4.62 36.10
CA HIS A 83 -6.71 4.19 34.71
C HIS A 83 -6.03 5.28 33.87
N ASN A 84 -6.58 6.50 33.90
CA ASN A 84 -5.99 7.62 33.16
C ASN A 84 -4.62 8.04 33.73
N LEU A 85 -4.42 7.96 35.04
CA LEU A 85 -3.11 8.26 35.65
C LEU A 85 -2.06 7.22 35.22
N PHE A 86 -2.44 5.95 35.22
CA PHE A 86 -1.58 4.87 34.74
C PHE A 86 -1.17 5.10 33.27
N LEU A 87 -2.13 5.34 32.38
CA LEU A 87 -1.85 5.61 30.96
C LEU A 87 -1.01 6.89 30.76
N CYS A 88 -1.20 7.91 31.59
CA CYS A 88 -0.37 9.12 31.58
C CYS A 88 1.10 8.80 31.93
N ILE A 89 1.34 8.04 33.00
CA ILE A 89 2.70 7.69 33.45
C ILE A 89 3.38 6.79 32.42
N VAL A 90 2.69 5.74 31.96
CA VAL A 90 3.24 4.82 30.95
C VAL A 90 3.56 5.56 29.65
N SER A 91 2.69 6.47 29.20
CA SER A 91 2.95 7.31 28.03
C SER A 91 4.17 8.21 28.22
N ALA A 92 4.36 8.80 29.41
CA ALA A 92 5.51 9.65 29.69
C ALA A 92 6.83 8.87 29.68
N VAL A 93 6.83 7.67 30.28
CA VAL A 93 7.99 6.77 30.31
C VAL A 93 8.36 6.32 28.89
N MET A 94 7.38 5.85 28.10
CA MET A 94 7.63 5.45 26.70
C MET A 94 8.16 6.62 25.87
N CYS A 95 7.56 7.80 26.00
CA CYS A 95 7.99 9.02 25.29
C CYS A 95 9.45 9.36 25.62
N GLY A 96 9.82 9.36 26.91
CA GLY A 96 11.17 9.66 27.35
C GLY A 96 12.22 8.69 26.80
N TYR A 97 11.99 7.38 26.92
CA TYR A 97 12.92 6.38 26.38
C TYR A 97 13.03 6.45 24.85
N ALA A 98 11.90 6.61 24.15
CA ALA A 98 11.89 6.72 22.71
C ALA A 98 12.66 7.97 22.21
N ILE A 99 12.48 9.12 22.87
CA ILE A 99 13.24 10.35 22.55
C ILE A 99 14.74 10.12 22.74
N ILE A 100 15.15 9.54 23.87
CA ILE A 100 16.57 9.26 24.15
C ILE A 100 17.16 8.34 23.06
N ASP A 101 16.45 7.27 22.70
CA ASP A 101 16.92 6.32 21.68
C ASP A 101 16.97 6.92 20.28
N VAL A 102 15.99 7.73 19.89
CA VAL A 102 15.97 8.41 18.59
C VAL A 102 17.07 9.47 18.51
N ILE A 103 17.31 10.25 19.57
CA ILE A 103 18.39 11.24 19.60
C ILE A 103 19.75 10.55 19.51
N ARG A 104 19.98 9.50 20.30
CA ARG A 104 21.23 8.74 20.26
C ARG A 104 21.50 8.19 18.86
N ARG A 105 20.48 7.61 18.23
CA ARG A 105 20.58 7.10 16.86
C ARG A 105 20.88 8.18 15.83
N TYR A 106 20.22 9.33 15.95
CA TYR A 106 20.51 10.48 15.10
C TYR A 106 21.97 10.94 15.24
N GLN A 107 22.52 10.94 16.46
CA GLN A 107 23.91 11.31 16.73
C GLN A 107 24.91 10.28 16.19
N GLU A 108 24.60 8.98 16.31
CA GLU A 108 25.50 7.89 15.92
C GLU A 108 25.48 7.60 14.40
N HIS A 109 24.32 7.72 13.75
CA HIS A 109 24.10 7.23 12.39
C HIS A 109 23.44 8.24 11.44
N GLY A 110 23.07 9.42 11.94
CA GLY A 110 22.44 10.48 11.14
C GLY A 110 20.95 10.28 10.91
N ILE A 111 20.34 11.24 10.21
CA ILE A 111 18.87 11.32 10.04
C ILE A 111 18.28 10.19 9.19
N GLY A 112 19.01 9.69 8.19
CA GLY A 112 18.53 8.66 7.27
C GLY A 112 18.12 7.37 7.99
N GLU A 113 18.94 6.94 8.95
CA GLU A 113 18.74 5.73 9.76
C GLU A 113 17.57 5.86 10.77
N CYS A 114 17.11 7.08 11.06
CA CYS A 114 15.88 7.30 11.83
C CYS A 114 14.60 7.04 11.02
N PHE A 115 14.67 7.16 9.70
CA PHE A 115 13.54 6.88 8.80
C PHE A 115 13.62 5.47 8.21
N CYS A 116 14.82 5.03 7.86
CA CYS A 116 15.05 3.93 6.95
C CYS A 116 16.36 3.25 7.36
N THR A 117 16.28 2.12 8.05
CA THR A 117 17.50 1.43 8.49
C THR A 117 17.98 0.44 7.44
N SER A 118 19.28 0.48 7.17
CA SER A 118 19.97 -0.49 6.32
C SER A 118 20.34 -1.77 7.09
N ASP A 119 20.37 -1.71 8.42
CA ASP A 119 20.76 -2.82 9.30
C ASP A 119 19.63 -3.25 10.25
N SER A 120 19.12 -4.46 10.02
CA SER A 120 18.11 -5.11 10.87
C SER A 120 18.52 -5.29 12.34
N SER A 121 19.83 -5.25 12.65
CA SER A 121 20.34 -5.32 14.02
C SER A 121 19.99 -4.06 14.82
N LEU A 122 19.92 -2.90 14.16
CA LEU A 122 19.52 -1.62 14.75
C LEU A 122 18.03 -1.60 15.10
N ALA A 123 17.22 -2.51 14.55
CA ALA A 123 15.82 -2.66 14.94
C ALA A 123 15.60 -3.53 16.20
N LYS A 124 16.68 -3.93 16.90
CA LYS A 124 16.62 -4.74 18.13
C LYS A 124 16.95 -3.92 19.39
N GLY A 125 16.72 -4.53 20.55
CA GLY A 125 17.02 -3.97 21.85
C GLY A 125 16.00 -2.91 22.28
N ARG A 126 16.47 -1.87 22.98
CA ARG A 126 15.62 -0.97 23.76
C ARG A 126 14.53 -0.27 22.96
N ILE A 127 14.79 0.18 21.74
CA ILE A 127 13.78 0.84 20.90
C ILE A 127 12.65 -0.11 20.48
N SER A 128 13.00 -1.36 20.18
CA SER A 128 12.05 -2.42 19.85
C SER A 128 11.23 -2.82 21.08
N TYR A 129 11.87 -2.89 22.25
CA TYR A 129 11.19 -3.11 23.52
C TYR A 129 10.20 -1.99 23.84
N VAL A 130 10.58 -0.72 23.70
CA VAL A 130 9.66 0.41 23.93
C VAL A 130 8.49 0.37 22.96
N THR A 131 8.74 0.00 21.69
CA THR A 131 7.68 -0.19 20.69
C THR A 131 6.75 -1.36 21.06
N TYR A 132 7.28 -2.41 21.68
CA TYR A 132 6.49 -3.52 22.22
C TYR A 132 5.64 -3.08 23.43
N ILE A 133 6.17 -2.30 24.36
CA ILE A 133 5.37 -1.72 25.46
C ILE A 133 4.29 -0.79 24.90
N TYR A 134 4.59 -0.03 23.86
CA TYR A 134 3.61 0.79 23.14
C TYR A 134 2.52 -0.05 22.46
N TYR A 135 2.86 -1.21 21.92
CA TYR A 135 1.87 -2.19 21.43
C TYR A 135 0.95 -2.67 22.54
N LEU A 136 1.52 -3.04 23.70
CA LEU A 136 0.73 -3.49 24.86
C LEU A 136 -0.21 -2.40 25.37
N SER A 137 0.25 -1.14 25.41
CA SER A 137 -0.58 -0.02 25.85
C SER A 137 -1.83 0.14 24.99
N LYS A 138 -1.83 -0.29 23.72
CA LYS A 138 -3.02 -0.23 22.86
C LYS A 138 -4.12 -1.20 23.27
N PHE A 139 -3.76 -2.30 23.94
CA PHE A 139 -4.76 -3.17 24.57
C PHE A 139 -5.37 -2.51 25.80
N ASP A 140 -4.56 -1.83 26.63
CA ASP A 140 -5.06 -1.09 27.79
C ASP A 140 -5.96 0.09 27.38
N GLU A 141 -5.66 0.74 26.27
CA GLU A 141 -6.49 1.82 25.70
C GLU A 141 -7.90 1.31 25.30
N LEU A 142 -8.12 0.00 25.08
CA LEU A 142 -9.46 -0.53 24.82
C LEU A 142 -10.41 -0.37 26.02
N PHE A 143 -9.87 -0.29 27.24
CA PHE A 143 -10.67 -0.03 28.44
C PHE A 143 -11.31 1.37 28.42
N ASP A 144 -10.76 2.32 27.66
CA ASP A 144 -11.39 3.64 27.48
C ASP A 144 -12.79 3.49 26.87
N THR A 145 -12.93 2.62 25.86
CA THR A 145 -14.22 2.35 25.25
C THR A 145 -15.18 1.68 26.24
N VAL A 146 -14.68 0.74 27.05
CA VAL A 146 -15.49 0.06 28.09
C VAL A 146 -16.00 1.07 29.12
N ILE A 147 -15.15 1.96 29.62
CA ILE A 147 -15.52 3.02 30.57
C ILE A 147 -16.58 3.95 29.96
N LEU A 148 -16.46 4.31 28.68
CA LEU A 148 -17.46 5.13 28.00
C LEU A 148 -18.83 4.43 27.91
N VAL A 149 -18.87 3.14 27.58
CA VAL A 149 -20.13 2.37 27.56
C VAL A 149 -20.78 2.32 28.95
N LEU A 150 -20.00 2.01 29.99
CA LEU A 150 -20.48 1.92 31.37
C LEU A 150 -21.00 3.26 31.92
N LYS A 151 -20.46 4.38 31.42
CA LYS A 151 -20.93 5.73 31.74
C LYS A 151 -22.07 6.22 30.84
N LYS A 152 -22.60 5.36 29.94
CA LYS A 152 -23.58 5.70 28.91
C LYS A 152 -23.18 6.92 28.05
N LYS A 153 -21.89 7.06 27.75
CA LYS A 153 -21.40 8.10 26.82
C LYS A 153 -21.43 7.56 25.38
N SER A 154 -21.74 8.43 24.43
CA SER A 154 -21.77 8.07 23.02
C SER A 154 -20.35 7.76 22.52
N ILE A 155 -20.21 6.63 21.83
CA ILE A 155 -18.97 6.25 21.18
C ILE A 155 -19.06 6.65 19.71
N ILE A 156 -18.26 7.63 19.31
CA ILE A 156 -18.17 8.08 17.92
C ILE A 156 -17.43 7.05 17.06
N PHE A 157 -17.70 7.05 15.75
CA PHE A 157 -17.07 6.13 14.79
C PHE A 157 -15.54 6.16 14.88
N LEU A 158 -14.96 7.36 14.92
CA LEU A 158 -13.52 7.56 14.93
C LEU A 158 -12.85 6.86 16.11
N HIS A 159 -13.49 6.83 17.29
CA HIS A 159 -12.90 6.27 18.51
C HIS A 159 -12.71 4.75 18.39
N TRP A 160 -13.79 4.00 18.16
CA TRP A 160 -13.69 2.53 18.10
C TRP A 160 -12.93 2.06 16.85
N TYR A 161 -13.04 2.78 15.73
CA TYR A 161 -12.27 2.48 14.53
C TYR A 161 -10.77 2.67 14.76
N HIS A 162 -10.38 3.77 15.39
CA HIS A 162 -8.99 4.05 15.76
C HIS A 162 -8.43 2.97 16.70
N HIS A 163 -9.12 2.67 17.80
CA HIS A 163 -8.64 1.66 18.75
C HIS A 163 -8.50 0.26 18.13
N ALA A 164 -9.33 -0.10 17.15
CA ALA A 164 -9.17 -1.35 16.43
C ALA A 164 -7.96 -1.33 15.47
N ILE A 165 -7.84 -0.31 14.63
CA ILE A 165 -6.81 -0.30 13.56
C ILE A 165 -5.39 -0.09 14.10
N VAL A 166 -5.23 0.68 15.18
CA VAL A 166 -3.92 1.02 15.73
C VAL A 166 -3.20 -0.21 16.29
N ILE A 167 -3.93 -1.19 16.85
CA ILE A 167 -3.33 -2.46 17.31
C ILE A 167 -2.66 -3.20 16.14
N LEU A 168 -3.37 -3.37 15.02
CA LEU A 168 -2.82 -4.03 13.84
C LEU A 168 -1.65 -3.23 13.25
N MET A 169 -1.77 -1.90 13.25
CA MET A 169 -0.73 -1.01 12.76
C MET A 169 0.57 -1.20 13.56
N VAL A 170 0.53 -1.16 14.89
CA VAL A 170 1.74 -1.32 15.72
C VAL A 170 2.28 -2.76 15.65
N TRP A 171 1.40 -3.77 15.56
CA TRP A 171 1.83 -5.14 15.30
C TRP A 171 2.65 -5.26 14.01
N SER A 172 2.19 -4.62 12.92
CA SER A 172 2.95 -4.59 11.67
C SER A 172 4.26 -3.83 11.79
N TRP A 173 4.32 -2.76 12.60
CA TRP A 173 5.55 -2.00 12.83
C TRP A 173 6.63 -2.84 13.51
N LEU A 174 6.23 -3.68 14.47
CA LEU A 174 7.14 -4.60 15.17
C LEU A 174 7.62 -5.72 14.24
N GLU A 175 6.73 -6.31 13.46
CA GLU A 175 7.08 -7.40 12.53
C GLU A 175 8.01 -6.94 11.40
N ASP A 176 7.68 -5.79 10.80
CA ASP A 176 8.44 -5.21 9.70
C ASP A 176 9.63 -4.36 10.19
N SER A 177 9.84 -4.25 11.51
CA SER A 177 10.95 -3.49 12.09
C SER A 177 11.03 -2.05 11.58
N ILE A 178 9.87 -1.39 11.45
CA ILE A 178 9.74 -0.07 10.82
C ILE A 178 10.28 1.01 11.75
N MET A 179 11.52 1.48 11.53
CA MET A 179 12.15 2.47 12.42
C MET A 179 11.45 3.83 12.45
N TYR A 180 10.90 4.26 11.30
CA TYR A 180 10.08 5.47 11.20
C TYR A 180 8.90 5.49 12.21
N ALA A 181 8.38 4.32 12.58
CA ALA A 181 7.32 4.18 13.58
C ALA A 181 7.66 4.87 14.91
N SER A 182 8.95 4.90 15.28
CA SER A 182 9.42 5.49 16.53
C SER A 182 9.10 6.98 16.64
N ILE A 183 9.15 7.72 15.52
CA ILE A 183 8.83 9.16 15.48
C ILE A 183 7.33 9.37 15.68
N GLY A 184 6.51 8.57 14.99
CA GLY A 184 5.05 8.58 15.16
C GLY A 184 4.63 8.19 16.58
N MET A 185 5.31 7.20 17.17
CA MET A 185 5.14 6.78 18.55
C MET A 185 5.46 7.92 19.53
N ILE A 186 6.60 8.61 19.40
CA ILE A 186 6.95 9.76 20.26
C ILE A 186 5.84 10.81 20.20
N ALA A 187 5.41 11.20 19.01
CA ALA A 187 4.35 12.19 18.85
C ALA A 187 3.02 11.73 19.50
N ASN A 188 2.63 10.47 19.32
CA ASN A 188 1.42 9.92 19.93
C ASN A 188 1.52 9.90 21.46
N THR A 189 2.60 9.33 22.01
CA THR A 189 2.82 9.24 23.45
C THR A 189 2.88 10.62 24.12
N LEU A 190 3.49 11.61 23.47
CA LEU A 190 3.50 12.99 23.97
C LEU A 190 2.09 13.58 24.07
N VAL A 191 1.27 13.44 23.03
CA VAL A 191 -0.12 13.88 23.07
C VAL A 191 -0.93 13.09 24.12
N HIS A 192 -0.67 11.79 24.25
CA HIS A 192 -1.31 10.91 25.23
C HIS A 192 -0.98 11.33 26.67
N VAL A 193 0.24 11.79 26.97
CA VAL A 193 0.57 12.36 28.30
C VAL A 193 -0.39 13.50 28.64
N PHE A 194 -0.55 14.48 27.74
CA PHE A 194 -1.43 15.63 28.00
C PHE A 194 -2.92 15.26 28.02
N MET A 195 -3.34 14.36 27.12
CA MET A 195 -4.73 13.90 27.02
C MET A 195 -5.15 13.12 28.27
N TYR A 196 -4.37 12.14 28.70
CA TYR A 196 -4.67 11.31 29.86
C TYR A 196 -4.52 12.08 31.18
N TYR A 197 -3.55 13.00 31.28
CA TYR A 197 -3.49 13.92 32.42
C TYR A 197 -4.74 14.79 32.52
N TYR A 198 -5.27 15.26 31.39
CA TYR A 198 -6.54 15.98 31.36
C TYR A 198 -7.70 15.10 31.84
N TYR A 199 -7.83 13.87 31.35
CA TYR A 199 -8.93 12.99 31.78
C TYR A 199 -8.81 12.55 33.24
N PHE A 200 -7.60 12.35 33.74
CA PHE A 200 -7.33 12.16 35.16
C PHE A 200 -7.81 13.36 35.98
N SER A 201 -7.38 14.57 35.60
CA SER A 201 -7.76 15.82 36.28
C SER A 201 -9.27 16.05 36.24
N ALA A 202 -9.89 15.84 35.09
CA ALA A 202 -11.34 15.96 34.89
C ALA A 202 -12.10 14.92 35.73
N SER A 203 -11.57 13.71 35.87
CA SER A 203 -12.14 12.69 36.76
C SER A 203 -12.07 13.13 38.21
N LEU A 204 -11.07 13.91 38.62
CA LEU A 204 -11.00 14.52 39.94
C LEU A 204 -11.77 15.85 40.06
N GLY A 205 -12.52 16.28 39.05
CA GLY A 205 -13.27 17.53 39.08
C GLY A 205 -12.40 18.79 38.97
N ARG A 206 -11.14 18.63 38.56
CA ARG A 206 -10.19 19.72 38.34
C ARG A 206 -10.19 20.11 36.87
N SER A 207 -10.19 21.42 36.60
CA SER A 207 -10.05 21.94 35.24
C SER A 207 -8.57 22.22 34.93
N VAL A 208 -8.18 22.02 33.67
CA VAL A 208 -6.83 22.35 33.18
C VAL A 208 -6.94 23.41 32.08
N TRP A 209 -6.05 24.39 32.11
CA TRP A 209 -6.09 25.55 31.20
C TRP A 209 -5.80 25.15 29.74
N PHE A 210 -4.99 24.12 29.52
CA PHE A 210 -4.58 23.66 28.19
C PHE A 210 -5.58 22.71 27.53
N LYS A 211 -6.74 22.41 28.15
CA LYS A 211 -7.76 21.50 27.57
C LYS A 211 -8.17 21.87 26.14
N LYS A 212 -8.17 23.18 25.83
CA LYS A 212 -8.52 23.73 24.51
C LYS A 212 -7.48 23.42 23.42
N TYR A 213 -6.25 23.11 23.79
CA TYR A 213 -5.16 22.82 22.86
C TYR A 213 -4.99 21.32 22.58
N ILE A 214 -5.64 20.44 23.36
CA ILE A 214 -5.49 18.98 23.21
C ILE A 214 -5.94 18.52 21.82
N THR A 215 -7.12 18.96 21.38
CA THR A 215 -7.64 18.59 20.04
C THR A 215 -6.74 19.12 18.93
N THR A 216 -6.21 20.34 19.08
CA THR A 216 -5.23 20.90 18.13
C THR A 216 -3.95 20.07 18.11
N GLY A 217 -3.45 19.65 19.28
CA GLY A 217 -2.28 18.78 19.40
C GLY A 217 -2.47 17.43 18.71
N GLN A 218 -3.64 16.81 18.86
CA GLN A 218 -3.99 15.56 18.15
C GLN A 218 -3.98 15.73 16.63
N ILE A 219 -4.59 16.81 16.12
CA ILE A 219 -4.62 17.09 14.67
C ILE A 219 -3.20 17.33 14.13
N VAL A 220 -2.38 18.09 14.87
CA VAL A 220 -0.98 18.35 14.53
C VAL A 220 -0.18 17.04 14.53
N GLN A 221 -0.35 16.18 15.51
CA GLN A 221 0.31 14.86 15.59
C GLN A 221 0.00 14.00 14.37
N PHE A 222 -1.26 13.88 13.95
CA PHE A 222 -1.60 13.14 12.73
C PHE A 222 -1.00 13.78 11.48
N THR A 223 -1.09 15.11 11.37
CA THR A 223 -0.58 15.86 10.21
C THR A 223 0.93 15.65 10.04
N ILE A 224 1.70 15.80 11.13
CA ILE A 224 3.14 15.57 11.14
C ILE A 224 3.45 14.10 10.80
N SER A 225 2.71 13.15 11.38
CA SER A 225 2.89 11.72 11.10
C SER A 225 2.63 11.36 9.62
N PHE A 226 1.71 12.04 8.94
CA PHE A 226 1.49 11.85 7.50
C PHE A 226 2.57 12.51 6.65
N ILE A 227 2.99 13.74 7.00
CA ILE A 227 4.04 14.45 6.27
C ILE A 227 5.36 13.69 6.36
N LEU A 228 5.73 13.20 7.55
CA LEU A 228 6.96 12.47 7.77
C LEU A 228 6.93 11.03 7.18
N ALA A 229 5.77 10.53 6.78
CA ALA A 229 5.69 9.28 6.01
C ALA A 229 6.22 9.45 4.57
N ILE A 230 6.21 10.68 4.02
CA ILE A 230 6.72 10.98 2.68
C ILE A 230 8.22 10.73 2.55
N PRO A 231 9.12 11.30 3.40
CA PRO A 231 10.55 11.01 3.32
C PRO A 231 10.86 9.53 3.59
N TYR A 232 10.11 8.87 4.48
CA TYR A 232 10.21 7.42 4.65
C TYR A 232 9.92 6.66 3.35
N LEU A 233 8.82 6.96 2.66
CA LEU A 233 8.49 6.36 1.37
C LEU A 233 9.57 6.66 0.33
N TYR A 234 10.08 7.88 0.30
CA TYR A 234 11.18 8.27 -0.58
C TYR A 234 12.43 7.42 -0.35
N PHE A 235 12.93 7.36 0.90
CA PHE A 235 14.10 6.57 1.26
C PHE A 235 13.87 5.07 1.01
N HIS A 236 12.67 4.57 1.24
CA HIS A 236 12.32 3.19 0.91
C HIS A 236 12.45 2.89 -0.59
N PHE A 237 11.93 3.78 -1.46
CA PHE A 237 11.99 3.58 -2.90
C PHE A 237 13.38 3.86 -3.51
N THR A 238 14.24 4.65 -2.86
CA THR A 238 15.58 4.97 -3.36
C THR A 238 16.69 4.09 -2.80
N ASN A 239 16.63 3.71 -1.52
CA ASN A 239 17.76 3.12 -0.79
C ASN A 239 17.60 1.62 -0.49
N ASN A 240 16.61 0.93 -1.09
CA ASN A 240 16.33 -0.49 -0.84
C ASN A 240 16.24 -0.83 0.67
N CYS A 241 15.75 0.08 1.50
CA CYS A 241 15.58 -0.24 2.92
C CYS A 241 14.56 -1.36 3.06
N GLN A 242 14.86 -2.27 3.98
CA GLN A 242 14.03 -3.41 4.29
C GLN A 242 12.62 -2.93 4.63
N LEU A 243 11.73 -3.16 3.68
CA LEU A 243 10.31 -3.17 3.94
C LEU A 243 9.75 -4.43 3.30
N GLU A 244 9.45 -5.41 4.14
CA GLU A 244 8.58 -6.52 3.79
C GLU A 244 7.10 -6.18 4.03
N MET A 245 6.74 -4.90 3.97
CA MET A 245 5.35 -4.50 4.12
C MET A 245 4.54 -5.01 2.92
N THR A 246 3.60 -5.90 3.21
CA THR A 246 2.72 -6.61 2.27
C THR A 246 1.69 -5.72 1.59
N PHE A 247 2.11 -4.68 0.87
CA PHE A 247 1.24 -4.01 -0.09
C PHE A 247 1.26 -4.77 -1.42
N ASN A 248 0.54 -5.89 -1.44
CA ASN A 248 0.13 -6.65 -2.64
C ASN A 248 1.18 -6.66 -3.78
N LEU A 249 2.17 -7.55 -3.73
CA LEU A 249 3.18 -7.77 -4.79
C LEU A 249 2.57 -8.00 -6.19
N ASN A 250 1.27 -8.31 -6.29
CA ASN A 250 0.54 -8.30 -7.56
C ASN A 250 0.41 -6.92 -8.21
N CYS A 251 0.51 -5.83 -7.44
CA CYS A 251 0.63 -4.47 -7.96
C CYS A 251 2.07 -4.20 -8.44
N ARG A 252 3.10 -4.61 -7.68
CA ARG A 252 4.52 -4.47 -8.06
C ARG A 252 4.83 -5.21 -9.37
N ARG A 253 4.51 -6.51 -9.48
CA ARG A 253 4.65 -7.29 -10.73
C ARG A 253 3.87 -6.72 -11.93
N ARG A 254 2.79 -5.97 -11.71
CA ARG A 254 2.03 -5.31 -12.79
C ARG A 254 2.67 -4.03 -13.28
N LEU A 255 3.53 -3.40 -12.48
CA LEU A 255 4.15 -2.11 -12.75
C LEU A 255 5.61 -2.27 -13.23
N ASP A 256 6.23 -3.43 -12.98
CA ASP A 256 7.61 -3.73 -13.37
C ASP A 256 7.76 -4.30 -14.81
N GLN A 257 6.77 -4.06 -15.67
CA GLN A 257 6.70 -4.62 -17.03
C GLN A 257 6.38 -3.53 -18.04
N LEU A 258 7.08 -3.53 -19.18
CA LEU A 258 6.86 -2.58 -20.27
C LEU A 258 6.31 -3.33 -21.48
N PHE A 259 5.22 -2.83 -22.07
CA PHE A 259 4.59 -3.43 -23.24
C PHE A 259 4.49 -2.42 -24.37
N LEU A 260 4.79 -2.87 -25.59
CA LEU A 260 4.57 -2.10 -26.81
C LEU A 260 3.48 -2.78 -27.62
N TYR A 261 2.47 -1.99 -27.98
CA TYR A 261 1.34 -2.42 -28.79
C TYR A 261 1.40 -1.75 -30.14
N ARG A 262 1.25 -2.52 -31.22
CA ARG A 262 1.10 -1.97 -32.56
C ARG A 262 -0.34 -1.98 -33.02
N ASN A 263 -0.73 -0.96 -33.78
CA ASN A 263 -2.00 -0.94 -34.46
C ASN A 263 -1.95 -1.87 -35.67
N VAL A 264 -2.93 -2.75 -35.81
CA VAL A 264 -2.98 -3.76 -36.89
C VAL A 264 -3.10 -3.12 -38.28
N LYS A 265 -3.71 -1.94 -38.38
CA LYS A 265 -3.95 -1.26 -39.67
C LYS A 265 -2.94 -0.17 -39.99
N THR A 266 -2.56 0.62 -38.98
CA THR A 266 -1.74 1.82 -39.18
C THR A 266 -0.28 1.66 -38.79
N SER A 267 0.11 0.53 -38.20
CA SER A 267 1.47 0.30 -37.66
C SER A 267 1.94 1.34 -36.63
N GLN A 268 1.02 2.15 -36.10
CA GLN A 268 1.30 3.04 -34.97
C GLN A 268 1.64 2.22 -33.73
N VAL A 269 2.47 2.76 -32.84
CA VAL A 269 2.91 2.10 -31.61
C VAL A 269 2.43 2.87 -30.39
N LEU A 270 1.96 2.12 -29.38
CA LEU A 270 1.67 2.62 -28.04
C LEU A 270 2.54 1.90 -27.03
N VAL A 271 3.18 2.67 -26.15
CA VAL A 271 4.00 2.16 -25.05
C VAL A 271 3.20 2.23 -23.76
N THR A 272 3.14 1.13 -23.01
CA THR A 272 2.37 1.06 -21.77
C THR A 272 3.16 0.38 -20.66
N ILE A 273 3.17 0.99 -19.48
CA ILE A 273 3.64 0.36 -18.26
C ILE A 273 2.51 -0.51 -17.71
N GLY A 274 2.78 -1.81 -17.62
CA GLY A 274 1.79 -2.83 -17.34
C GLY A 274 0.95 -3.24 -18.55
N ARG A 275 0.25 -4.37 -18.40
CA ARG A 275 -0.42 -5.09 -19.50
C ARG A 275 -1.59 -4.35 -20.14
N HIS A 276 -2.18 -3.35 -19.51
CA HIS A 276 -3.46 -2.77 -19.95
C HIS A 276 -3.28 -1.42 -20.65
N ILE A 277 -3.67 -1.35 -21.93
CA ILE A 277 -3.78 -0.07 -22.65
C ILE A 277 -4.96 0.74 -22.09
N GLN A 278 -4.70 2.02 -21.81
CA GLN A 278 -5.67 2.99 -21.33
C GLN A 278 -5.89 4.10 -22.36
N GLY A 279 -7.03 4.78 -22.31
CA GLY A 279 -7.34 5.88 -23.26
C GLY A 279 -6.29 7.00 -23.25
N LYS A 280 -5.66 7.26 -22.09
CA LYS A 280 -4.59 8.25 -21.95
C LYS A 280 -3.34 7.94 -22.80
N ASN A 281 -3.10 6.67 -23.14
CA ASN A 281 -1.96 6.28 -23.97
C ASN A 281 -2.06 6.83 -25.40
N LEU A 282 -3.27 7.11 -25.90
CA LEU A 282 -3.46 7.73 -27.22
C LEU A 282 -2.83 9.12 -27.32
N LYS A 283 -2.56 9.81 -26.20
CA LYS A 283 -1.85 11.09 -26.18
C LYS A 283 -0.40 11.00 -26.66
N GLN A 284 0.17 9.79 -26.73
CA GLN A 284 1.51 9.55 -27.28
C GLN A 284 1.56 9.78 -28.79
N ILE A 285 0.42 9.65 -29.47
CA ILE A 285 0.28 9.87 -30.90
C ILE A 285 -0.05 11.35 -31.13
N ASP A 286 0.56 11.91 -32.17
CA ASP A 286 0.29 13.27 -32.65
C ASP A 286 -1.22 13.48 -32.89
N GLU A 287 -1.71 14.66 -32.54
CA GLU A 287 -3.13 14.99 -32.52
C GLU A 287 -3.79 14.79 -33.89
N ALA A 288 -3.09 15.13 -34.97
CA ALA A 288 -3.57 14.97 -36.34
C ALA A 288 -3.78 13.50 -36.76
N LEU A 289 -3.04 12.55 -36.17
CA LEU A 289 -3.06 11.13 -36.51
C LEU A 289 -3.71 10.27 -35.41
N ARG A 290 -4.26 10.91 -34.36
CA ARG A 290 -4.78 10.24 -33.18
C ARG A 290 -6.19 9.70 -33.43
N PRO A 291 -6.46 8.41 -33.14
CA PRO A 291 -7.82 7.89 -33.14
C PRO A 291 -8.69 8.55 -32.07
N PHE A 292 -9.93 8.90 -32.41
CA PHE A 292 -10.90 9.51 -31.48
C PHE A 292 -11.19 8.65 -30.24
N LYS A 293 -11.20 7.32 -30.38
CA LYS A 293 -11.46 6.38 -29.30
C LYS A 293 -10.56 5.15 -29.37
N LEU A 294 -10.10 4.70 -28.20
CA LEU A 294 -9.31 3.48 -28.07
C LEU A 294 -10.20 2.24 -28.31
N ARG A 295 -10.01 1.59 -29.46
CA ARG A 295 -10.57 0.28 -29.80
C ARG A 295 -9.53 -0.81 -29.57
N LYS A 296 -9.65 -1.58 -28.49
CA LYS A 296 -8.61 -2.52 -28.01
C LYS A 296 -8.30 -3.66 -29.00
N ASP A 297 -9.26 -4.02 -29.83
CA ASP A 297 -9.17 -5.00 -30.89
C ASP A 297 -8.24 -4.59 -32.04
N HIS A 298 -8.01 -3.29 -32.24
CA HIS A 298 -7.08 -2.81 -33.25
C HIS A 298 -5.62 -2.81 -32.77
N TRP A 299 -5.34 -3.13 -31.50
CA TRP A 299 -4.01 -3.06 -30.90
C TRP A 299 -3.53 -4.44 -30.47
N THR A 300 -2.36 -4.84 -30.96
CA THR A 300 -1.75 -6.16 -30.70
C THR A 300 -0.39 -5.96 -30.03
N PRO A 301 -0.09 -6.68 -28.94
CA PRO A 301 1.22 -6.59 -28.31
C PRO A 301 2.25 -7.24 -29.23
N PHE A 302 3.31 -6.52 -29.56
CA PHE A 302 4.39 -7.07 -30.40
C PHE A 302 5.73 -7.17 -29.65
N ILE A 303 5.90 -6.38 -28.58
CA ILE A 303 7.04 -6.48 -27.66
C ILE A 303 6.52 -6.44 -26.23
N ALA A 304 7.04 -7.34 -25.38
CA ALA A 304 6.86 -7.28 -23.94
C ALA A 304 8.21 -7.41 -23.24
N ILE A 305 8.43 -6.64 -22.19
CA ILE A 305 9.69 -6.62 -21.46
C ILE A 305 9.41 -6.88 -20.00
N SER A 306 10.14 -7.82 -19.43
CA SER A 306 10.09 -8.20 -18.01
C SER A 306 11.50 -8.27 -17.43
N GLY A 307 11.59 -8.39 -16.11
CA GLY A 307 12.88 -8.53 -15.42
C GLY A 307 13.52 -7.19 -15.04
N PHE A 308 12.79 -6.08 -15.09
CA PHE A 308 13.28 -4.82 -14.51
C PHE A 308 13.47 -4.97 -12.99
N THR A 309 14.63 -4.53 -12.49
CA THR A 309 14.99 -4.60 -11.07
C THR A 309 14.20 -3.60 -10.21
N SER A 310 13.80 -2.46 -10.81
CA SER A 310 13.05 -1.40 -10.15
C SER A 310 12.06 -0.72 -11.10
N TYR A 311 10.94 -0.25 -10.56
CA TYR A 311 9.96 0.57 -11.28
C TYR A 311 10.58 1.85 -11.85
N SER A 312 11.56 2.44 -11.16
CA SER A 312 12.30 3.61 -11.64
C SER A 312 12.99 3.35 -12.97
N LEU A 313 13.51 2.13 -13.16
CA LEU A 313 14.16 1.72 -14.40
C LEU A 313 13.15 1.56 -15.54
N VAL A 314 11.97 1.01 -15.25
CA VAL A 314 10.86 0.92 -16.21
C VAL A 314 10.42 2.31 -16.66
N MET A 315 10.24 3.23 -15.71
CA MET A 315 9.85 4.62 -15.98
C MET A 315 10.91 5.35 -16.79
N ALA A 316 12.18 5.21 -16.43
CA ALA A 316 13.29 5.81 -17.18
C ALA A 316 13.34 5.27 -18.61
N THR A 317 13.25 3.94 -18.79
CA THR A 317 13.19 3.30 -20.11
C THR A 317 11.99 3.80 -20.91
N ASN A 318 10.80 3.83 -20.31
CA ASN A 318 9.58 4.32 -20.96
C ASN A 318 9.70 5.79 -21.40
N ASN A 319 10.24 6.66 -20.55
CA ASN A 319 10.35 8.09 -20.85
C ASN A 319 11.39 8.36 -21.94
N ILE A 320 12.55 7.69 -21.89
CA ILE A 320 13.58 7.81 -22.93
C ILE A 320 13.04 7.27 -24.27
N LEU A 321 12.37 6.13 -24.24
CA LEU A 321 11.76 5.52 -25.42
C LEU A 321 10.71 6.43 -26.05
N LEU A 322 9.77 6.95 -25.25
CA LEU A 322 8.73 7.87 -25.75
C LEU A 322 9.34 9.14 -26.34
N ASN A 323 10.35 9.70 -25.67
CA ASN A 323 11.07 10.88 -26.17
C ASN A 323 11.72 10.59 -27.54
N LYS A 324 12.36 9.43 -27.70
CA LYS A 324 12.98 9.01 -28.98
C LYS A 324 11.95 8.77 -30.09
N ILE A 325 10.79 8.19 -29.78
CA ILE A 325 9.71 7.96 -30.77
C ILE A 325 9.12 9.29 -31.24
N GLN A 326 8.91 10.23 -30.32
CA GLN A 326 8.34 11.54 -30.60
C GLN A 326 9.32 12.43 -31.36
N ASN A 327 10.59 12.46 -30.95
CA ASN A 327 11.64 13.30 -31.54
C ASN A 327 12.50 12.55 -32.57
N ARG A 328 11.90 11.66 -33.36
CA ARG A 328 12.63 10.89 -34.37
C ARG A 328 13.18 11.82 -35.48
N PRO A 329 14.45 11.69 -35.88
CA PRO A 329 15.00 12.48 -36.98
C PRO A 329 14.35 12.06 -38.30
N LYS A 330 13.90 13.04 -39.08
CA LYS A 330 13.35 12.81 -40.42
C LYS A 330 14.45 12.97 -41.46
N SER A 331 14.61 11.99 -42.35
CA SER A 331 15.66 12.01 -43.38
C SER A 331 15.45 13.15 -44.39
N PRO A 332 16.50 13.63 -45.07
CA PRO A 332 16.35 14.64 -46.12
C PRO A 332 15.39 14.19 -47.24
N GLU A 333 15.34 12.89 -47.55
CA GLU A 333 14.39 12.30 -48.50
C GLU A 333 12.93 12.41 -48.08
N TYR A 334 12.65 12.38 -46.77
CA TYR A 334 11.28 12.54 -46.25
C TYR A 334 10.66 13.87 -46.70
N TYR A 335 11.45 14.95 -46.70
CA TYR A 335 10.99 16.28 -47.10
C TYR A 335 10.78 16.40 -48.62
N LYS A 336 11.35 15.48 -49.41
CA LYS A 336 11.14 15.40 -50.86
C LYS A 336 9.88 14.62 -51.24
N MET A 337 9.30 13.83 -50.34
CA MET A 337 8.10 13.01 -50.61
C MET A 337 6.82 13.85 -50.67
N GLU A 338 5.79 13.38 -51.38
CA GLU A 338 4.47 13.99 -51.33
C GLU A 338 3.80 13.87 -49.95
N LYS A 339 3.00 14.88 -49.56
CA LYS A 339 2.37 14.96 -48.24
C LYS A 339 1.51 13.73 -47.90
N ARG A 340 0.82 13.12 -48.87
CA ARG A 340 0.01 11.90 -48.68
C ARG A 340 0.86 10.67 -48.28
N LEU A 341 2.05 10.53 -48.86
CA LEU A 341 2.97 9.43 -48.55
C LEU A 341 3.65 9.62 -47.19
N ARG A 342 3.89 10.88 -46.81
CA ARG A 342 4.42 11.22 -45.48
C ARG A 342 3.50 10.76 -44.35
N ILE A 343 2.18 10.82 -44.54
CA ILE A 343 1.21 10.36 -43.53
C ILE A 343 1.38 8.88 -43.23
N HIS A 344 1.52 8.03 -44.26
CA HIS A 344 1.79 6.60 -44.06
C HIS A 344 3.12 6.35 -43.35
N LYS A 345 4.17 7.08 -43.72
CA LYS A 345 5.49 6.98 -43.08
C LYS A 345 5.50 7.53 -41.65
N ASP A 346 4.64 8.49 -41.33
CA ASP A 346 4.48 9.02 -39.98
C ASP A 346 3.61 8.15 -39.07
N MET A 347 2.74 7.32 -39.64
CA MET A 347 1.94 6.34 -38.92
C MET A 347 2.73 5.08 -38.56
N ASP A 348 3.62 4.61 -39.43
CA ASP A 348 4.44 3.43 -39.15
C ASP A 348 5.57 3.75 -38.16
N LEU A 349 5.42 3.26 -36.94
CA LEU A 349 6.35 3.50 -35.85
C LEU A 349 7.02 2.23 -35.35
N VAL A 350 6.81 1.08 -35.99
CA VAL A 350 7.31 -0.21 -35.50
C VAL A 350 8.83 -0.22 -35.49
N GLU A 351 9.46 0.08 -36.62
CA GLU A 351 10.94 0.12 -36.75
C GLU A 351 11.55 1.16 -35.80
N THR A 352 11.01 2.38 -35.78
CA THR A 352 11.50 3.46 -34.89
C THR A 352 11.40 3.07 -33.42
N SER A 353 10.35 2.34 -33.01
CA SER A 353 10.17 1.92 -31.62
C SER A 353 11.18 0.84 -31.21
N VAL A 354 11.53 -0.08 -32.12
CA VAL A 354 12.55 -1.12 -31.88
C VAL A 354 13.95 -0.49 -31.75
N LEU A 355 14.31 0.37 -32.69
CA LEU A 355 15.59 1.09 -32.66
C LEU A 355 15.70 1.99 -31.42
N GLY A 356 14.61 2.72 -31.12
CA GLY A 356 14.50 3.57 -29.94
C GLY A 356 14.64 2.78 -28.65
N LEU A 357 14.08 1.57 -28.56
CA LEU A 357 14.19 0.70 -27.39
C LEU A 357 15.64 0.26 -27.14
N CYS A 358 16.35 -0.21 -28.17
CA CYS A 358 17.76 -0.60 -28.06
C CYS A 358 18.62 0.56 -27.56
N GLN A 359 18.47 1.74 -28.17
CA GLN A 359 19.19 2.95 -27.75
C GLN A 359 18.82 3.39 -26.33
N SER A 360 17.56 3.20 -25.91
CA SER A 360 17.11 3.58 -24.56
C SER A 360 17.79 2.71 -23.50
N LEU A 361 17.92 1.41 -23.76
CA LEU A 361 18.62 0.49 -22.85
C LEU A 361 20.13 0.78 -22.81
N GLN A 362 20.78 1.01 -23.95
CA GLN A 362 22.18 1.41 -23.99
C GLN A 362 22.44 2.73 -23.22
N GLN A 363 21.55 3.71 -23.36
CA GLN A 363 21.68 4.98 -22.64
C GLN A 363 21.60 4.82 -21.12
N LEU A 364 20.84 3.83 -20.62
CA LEU A 364 20.75 3.53 -19.20
C LEU A 364 22.03 2.90 -18.65
N VAL A 365 22.73 2.11 -19.47
CA VAL A 365 24.07 1.57 -19.15
C VAL A 365 25.09 2.71 -19.04
N VAL A 366 25.14 3.60 -20.04
CA VAL A 366 26.05 4.76 -20.04
C VAL A 366 25.82 5.67 -18.82
N ARG A 367 24.56 5.80 -18.38
CA ARG A 367 24.21 6.58 -17.18
C ARG A 367 24.51 5.87 -15.86
N LYS A 368 25.15 4.68 -15.88
CA LYS A 368 25.42 3.83 -14.71
C LYS A 368 24.18 3.49 -13.89
N MET A 369 22.99 3.52 -14.50
CA MET A 369 21.75 3.07 -13.85
C MET A 369 21.61 1.55 -13.87
N ILE A 370 22.39 0.87 -14.72
CA ILE A 370 22.50 -0.59 -14.82
C ILE A 370 24.00 -0.90 -14.92
N SER A 371 24.52 -1.80 -14.09
CA SER A 371 25.88 -2.35 -14.22
C SER A 371 25.86 -3.54 -15.19
N GLU A 372 26.85 -3.64 -16.09
CA GLU A 372 26.95 -4.78 -17.01
C GLU A 372 27.33 -6.10 -16.29
N GLU A 373 27.84 -6.02 -15.06
CA GLU A 373 28.31 -7.18 -14.28
C GLU A 373 27.22 -7.81 -13.40
N GLU A 374 26.07 -7.15 -13.21
CA GLU A 374 24.97 -7.74 -12.46
C GLU A 374 24.25 -8.80 -13.30
N ASN A 375 24.18 -10.04 -12.79
CA ASN A 375 23.42 -11.17 -13.35
C ASN A 375 21.88 -10.98 -13.26
N ASN A 376 21.38 -9.80 -13.62
CA ASN A 376 19.96 -9.46 -13.69
C ASN A 376 19.54 -9.41 -15.15
N LEU A 377 19.20 -10.57 -15.72
CA LEU A 377 18.88 -10.73 -17.14
C LEU A 377 17.51 -10.12 -17.45
N LEU A 378 17.50 -8.96 -18.12
CA LEU A 378 16.29 -8.33 -18.65
C LEU A 378 15.79 -9.16 -19.82
N LYS A 379 14.50 -9.53 -19.85
CA LYS A 379 13.95 -10.37 -20.91
C LYS A 379 13.05 -9.56 -21.83
N ILE A 380 13.35 -9.61 -23.13
CA ILE A 380 12.54 -9.01 -24.19
C ILE A 380 11.87 -10.14 -24.97
N TYR A 381 10.55 -10.08 -25.01
CA TYR A 381 9.70 -11.03 -25.73
C TYR A 381 9.23 -10.42 -27.04
N TRP A 382 9.53 -11.08 -28.14
CA TRP A 382 9.24 -10.62 -29.50
C TRP A 382 8.12 -11.43 -30.15
N GLU A 383 7.14 -10.77 -30.75
CA GLU A 383 6.17 -11.45 -31.60
C GLU A 383 6.83 -12.02 -32.87
N ARG A 384 7.74 -11.25 -33.49
CA ARG A 384 8.57 -11.69 -34.61
C ARG A 384 10.04 -11.57 -34.21
N MET A 385 10.72 -12.71 -34.10
CA MET A 385 12.13 -12.74 -33.70
C MET A 385 13.05 -11.93 -34.63
N ALA A 386 12.74 -11.86 -35.92
CA ALA A 386 13.50 -11.07 -36.90
C ALA A 386 13.57 -9.56 -36.59
N MET A 387 12.69 -9.02 -35.74
CA MET A 387 12.78 -7.61 -35.32
C MET A 387 13.98 -7.34 -34.41
N MET A 388 14.52 -8.37 -33.77
CA MET A 388 15.70 -8.25 -32.90
C MET A 388 16.95 -7.82 -33.66
N ASP A 389 17.04 -8.14 -34.96
CA ASP A 389 18.22 -7.88 -35.79
C ASP A 389 18.26 -6.44 -36.35
N LEU A 390 17.13 -5.73 -36.31
CA LEU A 390 16.97 -4.37 -36.86
C LEU A 390 18.00 -3.35 -36.33
N PRO A 391 18.32 -3.28 -35.02
CA PRO A 391 19.34 -2.34 -34.52
C PRO A 391 20.72 -2.58 -35.11
N LYS A 392 21.08 -3.85 -35.35
CA LYS A 392 22.36 -4.22 -35.94
C LYS A 392 22.39 -3.88 -37.43
N GLU A 393 21.33 -4.20 -38.17
CA GLU A 393 21.22 -3.93 -39.61
C GLU A 393 21.18 -2.44 -39.95
N LYS A 394 20.47 -1.63 -39.15
CA LYS A 394 20.22 -0.21 -39.45
C LYS A 394 21.17 0.75 -38.77
N LEU A 395 21.65 0.42 -37.58
CA LEU A 395 22.47 1.31 -36.75
C LEU A 395 23.85 0.73 -36.41
N GLY A 396 24.12 -0.53 -36.75
CA GLY A 396 25.36 -1.20 -36.32
C GLY A 396 25.48 -1.35 -34.81
N LEU A 397 24.36 -1.31 -34.08
CA LEU A 397 24.31 -1.37 -32.62
C LEU A 397 23.90 -2.77 -32.15
N ASP A 398 24.70 -3.35 -31.25
CA ASP A 398 24.35 -4.59 -30.56
C ASP A 398 23.52 -4.32 -29.29
N TRP A 399 22.66 -5.27 -28.91
CA TRP A 399 21.91 -5.21 -27.66
C TRP A 399 22.85 -5.32 -26.44
N PRO A 400 22.53 -4.68 -25.29
CA PRO A 400 23.33 -4.83 -24.08
C PRO A 400 23.41 -6.29 -23.61
N LYS A 401 24.56 -6.70 -23.05
CA LYS A 401 24.86 -8.11 -22.71
C LYS A 401 23.90 -8.76 -21.70
N PHE A 402 23.26 -7.97 -20.85
CA PHE A 402 22.27 -8.44 -19.87
C PHE A 402 20.88 -8.68 -20.47
N VAL A 403 20.67 -8.41 -21.76
CA VAL A 403 19.37 -8.58 -22.41
C VAL A 403 19.26 -9.99 -22.99
N GLN A 404 18.22 -10.71 -22.57
CA GLN A 404 17.80 -11.98 -23.17
C GLN A 404 16.60 -11.77 -24.09
N HIS A 405 16.55 -12.55 -25.16
CA HIS A 405 15.49 -12.48 -26.15
C HIS A 405 14.71 -13.79 -26.18
N GLU A 406 13.40 -13.70 -26.02
CA GLU A 406 12.48 -14.83 -26.04
C GLU A 406 11.35 -14.60 -27.06
N LYS A 407 10.66 -15.67 -27.47
CA LYS A 407 9.48 -15.57 -28.32
C LYS A 407 8.25 -15.22 -27.49
N LEU A 408 7.49 -14.23 -27.94
CA LEU A 408 6.22 -13.85 -27.36
C LEU A 408 5.13 -14.82 -27.81
N GLU A 409 4.61 -15.63 -26.89
CA GLU A 409 3.55 -16.58 -27.19
C GLU A 409 2.19 -15.93 -26.92
N LEU A 410 1.40 -15.76 -27.99
CA LEU A 410 0.07 -15.16 -27.93
C LEU A 410 -0.99 -16.17 -28.39
N LYS A 411 -2.07 -16.30 -27.62
CA LYS A 411 -3.30 -16.97 -28.05
C LYS A 411 -4.26 -15.94 -28.65
N ARG A 412 -4.68 -16.15 -29.90
CA ARG A 412 -5.56 -15.23 -30.66
C ARG A 412 -5.01 -13.79 -30.71
N ASP A 413 -3.69 -13.68 -30.88
CA ASP A 413 -2.93 -12.42 -31.04
C ASP A 413 -3.07 -11.40 -29.90
N ARG A 414 -3.59 -11.82 -28.74
CA ARG A 414 -3.95 -10.91 -27.63
C ARG A 414 -3.67 -11.46 -26.24
N LEU A 415 -3.73 -12.78 -26.06
CA LEU A 415 -3.59 -13.40 -24.74
C LEU A 415 -2.18 -13.95 -24.56
N PHE A 416 -1.38 -13.29 -23.72
CA PHE A 416 -0.06 -13.75 -23.30
C PHE A 416 -0.10 -15.16 -22.68
N MET A 417 0.71 -16.06 -23.23
CA MET A 417 0.85 -17.46 -22.82
C MET A 417 2.15 -17.73 -22.06
N ASN A 418 3.17 -16.85 -22.16
CA ASN A 418 4.38 -16.98 -21.35
C ASN A 418 4.04 -16.89 -19.85
N ASN A 419 4.66 -17.75 -19.04
CA ASN A 419 4.36 -17.88 -17.61
C ASN A 419 4.56 -16.58 -16.83
N GLU A 420 5.52 -15.74 -17.24
CA GLU A 420 5.79 -14.43 -16.64
C GLU A 420 4.64 -13.41 -16.81
N PHE A 421 3.79 -13.62 -17.81
CA PHE A 421 2.64 -12.76 -18.10
C PHE A 421 1.28 -13.45 -17.84
N LYS A 422 1.28 -14.73 -17.43
CA LYS A 422 0.06 -15.45 -17.03
C LYS A 422 -0.50 -14.87 -15.73
N ARG A 423 -1.82 -14.69 -15.68
CA ARG A 423 -2.50 -14.43 -14.41
C ARG A 423 -2.34 -15.66 -13.51
N ILE A 424 -1.82 -15.48 -12.29
CA ILE A 424 -2.04 -16.45 -11.22
C ILE A 424 -3.56 -16.63 -11.12
N LYS A 425 -4.05 -17.83 -11.43
CA LYS A 425 -5.45 -18.16 -11.28
C LYS A 425 -5.74 -18.09 -9.78
N LYS A 426 -6.53 -17.08 -9.36
CA LYS A 426 -7.16 -17.09 -8.04
C LYS A 426 -7.79 -18.46 -7.81
N SER A 427 -7.58 -19.02 -6.62
CA SER A 427 -8.08 -20.34 -6.25
C SER A 427 -9.59 -20.44 -6.50
N LEU A 428 -10.10 -21.64 -6.74
CA LEU A 428 -11.53 -21.88 -6.91
C LEU A 428 -12.35 -21.37 -5.72
N ALA A 429 -11.77 -21.40 -4.51
CA ALA A 429 -12.34 -20.83 -3.29
C ALA A 429 -12.53 -19.31 -3.40
N GLU A 430 -11.51 -18.55 -3.82
CA GLU A 430 -11.60 -17.09 -3.98
C GLU A 430 -12.56 -16.63 -5.09
N ARG A 431 -12.83 -17.51 -6.07
CA ARG A 431 -13.81 -17.24 -7.14
C ARG A 431 -15.24 -17.47 -6.68
N LYS A 432 -15.49 -18.50 -5.87
CA LYS A 432 -16.80 -18.73 -5.21
C LYS A 432 -17.14 -17.56 -4.29
N ASP A 433 -16.19 -17.19 -3.44
CA ASP A 433 -16.38 -16.14 -2.44
C ASP A 433 -16.72 -14.78 -3.08
N ARG A 434 -16.10 -14.45 -4.22
CA ARG A 434 -16.37 -13.21 -4.96
C ARG A 434 -17.72 -13.23 -5.70
N LYS A 435 -18.21 -14.39 -6.13
CA LYS A 435 -19.56 -14.54 -6.69
C LYS A 435 -20.61 -14.45 -5.59
N ASP A 436 -20.35 -15.05 -4.43
CA ASP A 436 -21.23 -15.00 -3.26
C ASP A 436 -21.33 -13.58 -2.70
N VAL A 437 -20.22 -12.82 -2.66
CA VAL A 437 -20.24 -11.40 -2.28
C VAL A 437 -21.04 -10.56 -3.28
N LYS A 438 -20.90 -10.79 -4.59
CA LYS A 438 -21.72 -10.07 -5.60
C LYS A 438 -23.20 -10.42 -5.50
N PHE A 439 -23.53 -11.68 -5.26
CA PHE A 439 -24.91 -12.15 -5.10
C PHE A 439 -25.54 -11.61 -3.82
N LYS A 440 -24.83 -11.65 -2.68
CA LYS A 440 -25.28 -11.06 -1.42
C LYS A 440 -25.50 -9.55 -1.54
N ARG A 441 -24.65 -8.85 -2.30
CA ARG A 441 -24.81 -7.41 -2.56
C ARG A 441 -26.05 -7.11 -3.41
N SER A 442 -26.33 -7.88 -4.46
CA SER A 442 -27.56 -7.67 -5.24
C SER A 442 -28.83 -7.99 -4.47
N ILE A 443 -28.80 -8.96 -3.54
CA ILE A 443 -29.93 -9.23 -2.62
C ILE A 443 -30.12 -8.06 -1.66
N TYR A 444 -29.04 -7.52 -1.11
CA TYR A 444 -29.10 -6.36 -0.22
C TYR A 444 -29.67 -5.13 -0.93
N ASP A 445 -29.22 -4.86 -2.15
CA ASP A 445 -29.69 -3.72 -2.96
C ASP A 445 -31.18 -3.86 -3.31
N LYS A 446 -31.64 -5.07 -3.69
CA LYS A 446 -33.08 -5.35 -3.89
C LYS A 446 -33.92 -5.15 -2.64
N LYS A 447 -33.46 -5.64 -1.48
CA LYS A 447 -34.17 -5.43 -0.20
C LYS A 447 -34.22 -3.96 0.21
N LYS A 448 -33.20 -3.19 -0.16
CA LYS A 448 -33.17 -1.74 0.07
C LYS A 448 -34.21 -1.03 -0.79
N GLU A 449 -34.29 -1.34 -2.09
CA GLU A 449 -35.33 -0.82 -2.99
C GLU A 449 -36.74 -1.19 -2.52
N GLU A 450 -36.98 -2.44 -2.10
CA GLU A 450 -38.27 -2.87 -1.57
C GLU A 450 -38.66 -2.10 -0.29
N LYS A 451 -37.69 -1.80 0.58
CA LYS A 451 -37.93 -1.03 1.80
C LYS A 451 -38.23 0.44 1.49
N GLU A 452 -37.51 1.04 0.56
CA GLU A 452 -37.77 2.41 0.08
C GLU A 452 -39.15 2.51 -0.58
N ASN A 453 -39.55 1.52 -1.38
CA ASN A 453 -40.88 1.47 -1.99
C ASN A 453 -42.01 1.30 -0.96
N ARG A 454 -41.83 0.49 0.10
CA ARG A 454 -42.82 0.37 1.19
C ARG A 454 -42.96 1.66 1.99
N VAL A 455 -41.87 2.37 2.24
CA VAL A 455 -41.90 3.67 2.93
C VAL A 455 -42.63 4.71 2.07
N ASN A 456 -42.37 4.73 0.75
CA ASN A 456 -43.06 5.63 -0.16
C ASN A 456 -44.57 5.34 -0.27
N GLN A 457 -44.97 4.07 -0.27
CA GLN A 457 -46.39 3.67 -0.23
C GLN A 457 -47.07 4.02 1.10
N ALA A 458 -46.38 3.84 2.23
CA ALA A 458 -46.89 4.23 3.55
C ALA A 458 -47.10 5.75 3.67
N ASN A 459 -46.18 6.55 3.10
CA ASN A 459 -46.30 8.01 3.07
C ASN A 459 -47.45 8.48 2.15
N GLN A 460 -47.72 7.78 1.05
CA GLN A 460 -48.88 8.07 0.18
C GLN A 460 -50.22 7.70 0.84
N ALA A 461 -50.26 6.61 1.61
CA ALA A 461 -51.43 6.21 2.38
C ALA A 461 -51.73 7.14 3.56
N GLY A 462 -50.69 7.63 4.26
CA GLY A 462 -50.84 8.62 5.35
C GLY A 462 -51.39 9.97 4.87
N ASN A 463 -50.94 10.43 3.69
CA ASN A 463 -51.47 11.66 3.08
C ASN A 463 -52.92 11.54 2.59
N THR A 464 -53.43 10.33 2.35
CA THR A 464 -54.84 10.13 1.95
C THR A 464 -55.79 10.02 3.14
N SER A 465 -55.30 9.62 4.33
CA SER A 465 -56.08 9.66 5.56
C SER A 465 -56.27 11.07 6.13
N ASP A 466 -55.29 11.96 5.98
CA ASP A 466 -55.39 13.35 6.48
C ASP A 466 -56.35 14.23 5.65
N ILE A 467 -56.59 13.88 4.39
CA ILE A 467 -57.52 14.60 3.50
C ILE A 467 -58.99 14.26 3.80
N ASN A 468 -59.28 13.11 4.41
CA ASN A 468 -60.65 12.69 4.74
C ASN A 468 -61.11 13.07 6.17
N GLN A 469 -60.26 13.67 6.99
CA GLN A 469 -60.64 14.24 8.29
C GLN A 469 -60.89 15.76 8.26
N THR A 470 -60.80 16.39 7.08
CA THR A 470 -61.05 17.83 6.87
C THR A 470 -62.22 18.10 5.89
N LYS A 471 -63.27 17.28 5.98
CA LYS A 471 -64.57 17.58 5.36
C LYS A 471 -65.70 17.50 6.38
#